data_AF-A0A7S4PTY9-F1
#
_entry.id   AF-A0A7S4PTY9-F1
#
_cell.length_a   1.000
_cell.length_b   1.000
_cell.length_c   1.000
_cell.angle_alpha   90.00
_cell.angle_beta   90.00
_cell.angle_gamma   90.00
#
_symmetry.space_group_name_H-M   'P 1'
#
loop_
_entity.id
_entity.type
_entity.pdbx_description
1 polymer ?
#
loop_
_entity_poly.entity_id
_entity_poly.type
_entity_poly.pdbx_seq_one_letter_code
_entity_poly.pdbx_strand_id
1 'polypeptide(L)'
;SGSGFTETGLRVWPAAPALCEHLCKEPGLVKGRRVLELGAGSGLVSAVAASLGAKVTATDRPPLLPRLGRTAALGDEAQRFDVAPLEWGPGARPPPWAAGDFDVILGTDITYAASDRAALLDLAWRLSEGAGTSTLLAHCARSPEQTAQLWHFLLERWPGAAWVYDGLEALASCHDPARGCGS
;
A
#
# COMPACT_ATOMS: atom_id res chain seq x y z
N SER A 1 16.47 -22.28 -11.63
CA SER A 1 15.36 -22.09 -10.69
C SER A 1 15.11 -20.60 -10.50
N GLY A 2 14.15 -20.02 -11.22
CA GLY A 2 13.94 -18.56 -11.24
C GLY A 2 12.61 -18.09 -11.85
N SER A 3 11.59 -18.95 -11.89
CA SER A 3 10.34 -18.68 -12.61
C SER A 3 9.18 -18.16 -11.74
N GLY A 4 9.32 -18.12 -10.40
CA GLY A 4 8.20 -17.80 -9.51
C GLY A 4 7.91 -16.30 -9.31
N PHE A 5 8.94 -15.44 -9.41
CA PHE A 5 8.80 -14.01 -9.07
C PHE A 5 8.30 -13.14 -10.22
N THR A 6 8.55 -13.56 -11.47
CA THR A 6 8.08 -12.85 -12.66
C THR A 6 6.59 -13.06 -12.90
N GLU A 7 5.98 -14.14 -12.40
CA GLU A 7 4.55 -14.44 -12.59
C GLU A 7 3.63 -13.72 -11.59
N THR A 8 4.08 -13.49 -10.36
CA THR A 8 3.28 -12.85 -9.31
C THR A 8 3.03 -11.37 -9.56
N GLY A 9 3.95 -10.66 -10.23
CA GLY A 9 3.76 -9.29 -10.71
C GLY A 9 2.86 -9.15 -11.94
N LEU A 10 2.36 -10.26 -12.51
CA LEU A 10 1.51 -10.25 -13.72
C LEU A 10 0.02 -10.27 -13.42
N ARG A 11 -0.37 -10.57 -12.18
CA ARG A 11 -1.76 -10.79 -11.80
C ARG A 11 -2.27 -9.59 -11.01
N VAL A 12 -3.51 -9.21 -11.27
CA VAL A 12 -4.28 -8.38 -10.35
C VAL A 12 -4.60 -9.28 -9.15
N TRP A 13 -4.04 -8.94 -7.99
CA TRP A 13 -4.26 -9.69 -6.76
C TRP A 13 -5.67 -9.43 -6.22
N PRO A 14 -6.34 -10.39 -5.55
CA PRO A 14 -7.72 -10.25 -5.12
C PRO A 14 -7.99 -9.02 -4.23
N ALA A 15 -7.01 -8.59 -3.44
CA ALA A 15 -7.15 -7.38 -2.60
C ALA A 15 -7.13 -6.06 -3.41
N ALA A 16 -6.53 -6.05 -4.62
CA ALA A 16 -6.37 -4.83 -5.40
C ALA A 16 -7.70 -4.27 -5.97
N PRO A 17 -8.57 -5.06 -6.63
CA PRO A 17 -9.88 -4.58 -7.08
C PRO A 17 -10.73 -4.05 -5.93
N ALA A 18 -10.64 -4.71 -4.78
CA ALA A 18 -11.44 -4.38 -3.63
C ALA A 18 -10.96 -3.06 -2.98
N LEU A 19 -9.64 -2.82 -2.86
CA LEU A 19 -9.14 -1.48 -2.50
C LEU A 19 -9.52 -0.42 -3.54
N CYS A 20 -9.48 -0.74 -4.84
CA CYS A 20 -9.93 0.19 -5.88
C CYS A 20 -11.41 0.56 -5.71
N GLU A 21 -12.28 -0.41 -5.46
CA GLU A 21 -13.70 -0.19 -5.21
C GLU A 21 -13.91 0.71 -3.99
N HIS A 22 -13.17 0.47 -2.91
CA HIS A 22 -13.23 1.32 -1.71
C HIS A 22 -12.81 2.76 -2.01
N LEU A 23 -11.71 2.98 -2.74
CA LEU A 23 -11.28 4.31 -3.16
C LEU A 23 -12.32 5.01 -4.06
N CYS A 24 -12.99 4.27 -4.95
CA CYS A 24 -14.06 4.81 -5.78
C CYS A 24 -15.30 5.20 -4.97
N LYS A 25 -15.64 4.44 -3.92
CA LYS A 25 -16.73 4.77 -2.98
C LYS A 25 -16.39 5.98 -2.12
N GLU A 26 -15.12 6.13 -1.75
CA GLU A 26 -14.62 7.22 -0.90
C GLU A 26 -13.44 7.99 -1.53
N PRO A 27 -13.66 8.74 -2.63
CA PRO A 27 -12.55 9.43 -3.32
C PRO A 27 -11.80 10.43 -2.43
N GLY A 28 -12.46 10.97 -1.39
CA GLY A 28 -11.85 11.88 -0.42
C GLY A 28 -10.68 11.30 0.37
N LEU A 29 -10.51 9.97 0.37
CA LEU A 29 -9.35 9.30 0.94
C LEU A 29 -8.06 9.69 0.21
N VAL A 30 -8.10 9.90 -1.11
CA VAL A 30 -6.90 10.12 -1.94
C VAL A 30 -6.93 11.39 -2.80
N LYS A 31 -8.11 11.98 -3.02
CA LYS A 31 -8.29 13.16 -3.88
C LYS A 31 -7.44 14.34 -3.40
N GLY A 32 -6.58 14.85 -4.27
CA GLY A 32 -5.68 15.96 -4.00
C GLY A 32 -4.50 15.63 -3.07
N ARG A 33 -4.34 14.36 -2.67
CA ARG A 33 -3.32 13.90 -1.72
C ARG A 33 -2.09 13.34 -2.42
N ARG A 34 -0.95 13.40 -1.74
CA ARG A 34 0.30 12.70 -2.10
C ARG A 34 0.18 11.26 -1.63
N VAL A 35 0.21 10.32 -2.56
CA VAL A 35 -0.03 8.90 -2.31
C VAL A 35 1.22 8.10 -2.65
N LEU A 36 1.67 7.25 -1.73
CA LEU A 36 2.67 6.23 -1.99
C LEU A 36 1.98 4.88 -2.11
N GLU A 37 2.16 4.15 -3.21
CA GLU A 37 1.79 2.74 -3.27
C GLU A 37 3.01 1.86 -3.06
N LEU A 38 2.93 0.98 -2.05
CA LEU A 38 3.90 -0.04 -1.69
C LEU A 38 3.58 -1.34 -2.44
N GLY A 39 4.50 -1.81 -3.29
CA GLY A 39 4.36 -3.08 -4.01
C GLY A 39 3.23 -3.04 -5.05
N ALA A 40 3.28 -2.03 -5.92
CA ALA A 40 2.20 -1.70 -6.84
C ALA A 40 1.91 -2.79 -7.89
N GLY A 41 2.85 -3.71 -8.14
CA GLY A 41 2.69 -4.83 -9.07
C GLY A 41 2.28 -4.37 -10.47
N SER A 42 0.99 -4.52 -10.80
CA SER A 42 0.44 -4.10 -12.09
C SER A 42 0.19 -2.59 -12.19
N GLY A 43 0.16 -1.86 -11.07
CA GLY A 43 -0.17 -0.43 -11.01
C GLY A 43 -1.67 -0.13 -11.08
N LEU A 44 -2.54 -1.12 -10.84
CA LEU A 44 -3.99 -0.94 -10.92
C LEU A 44 -4.49 0.08 -9.88
N VAL A 45 -4.09 -0.09 -8.61
CA VAL A 45 -4.51 0.79 -7.53
C VAL A 45 -3.95 2.19 -7.76
N SER A 46 -2.68 2.31 -8.16
CA SER A 46 -2.08 3.59 -8.58
C SER A 46 -2.89 4.31 -9.66
N ALA A 47 -3.28 3.60 -10.73
CA ALA A 47 -4.07 4.18 -11.81
C ALA A 47 -5.45 4.67 -11.32
N VAL A 48 -6.10 3.89 -10.45
CA VAL A 48 -7.40 4.27 -9.86
C VAL A 48 -7.23 5.48 -8.94
N ALA A 49 -6.26 5.47 -8.03
CA ALA A 49 -5.99 6.59 -7.13
C ALA A 49 -5.66 7.88 -7.91
N ALA A 50 -4.82 7.78 -8.94
CA ALA A 50 -4.52 8.90 -9.85
C ALA A 50 -5.80 9.44 -10.50
N SER A 51 -6.65 8.56 -11.04
CA SER A 51 -7.91 8.95 -11.70
C SER A 51 -8.89 9.68 -10.78
N LEU A 52 -8.78 9.45 -9.46
CA LEU A 52 -9.56 10.14 -8.42
C LEU A 52 -8.93 11.47 -7.99
N GLY A 53 -7.82 11.88 -8.62
CA GLY A 53 -7.14 13.16 -8.41
C GLY A 53 -5.98 13.11 -7.43
N ALA A 54 -5.43 11.93 -7.13
CA ALA A 54 -4.24 11.79 -6.29
C ALA A 54 -2.94 12.07 -7.06
N LYS A 55 -1.90 12.52 -6.35
CA LYS A 55 -0.51 12.56 -6.85
C LYS A 55 0.19 11.30 -6.40
N VAL A 56 0.27 10.32 -7.27
CA VAL A 56 0.71 8.96 -6.90
C VAL A 56 2.17 8.73 -7.25
N THR A 57 2.92 8.19 -6.30
CA THR A 57 4.21 7.52 -6.50
C THR A 57 4.02 6.02 -6.28
N ALA A 58 4.08 5.25 -7.36
CA ALA A 58 3.96 3.81 -7.34
C ALA A 58 5.35 3.17 -7.18
N THR A 59 5.48 2.23 -6.25
CA THR A 59 6.76 1.58 -5.98
C THR A 59 6.69 0.07 -6.07
N ASP A 60 7.77 -0.51 -6.61
CA ASP A 60 7.99 -1.95 -6.62
C ASP A 60 9.48 -2.25 -6.76
N ARG A 61 9.84 -3.54 -6.72
CA ARG A 61 11.21 -4.00 -6.90
C ARG A 61 11.70 -3.69 -8.32
N PRO A 62 13.00 -3.44 -8.51
CA PRO A 62 13.58 -3.05 -9.81
C PRO A 62 13.13 -3.90 -11.02
N PRO A 63 12.98 -5.24 -10.92
CA PRO A 63 12.52 -6.05 -12.05
C PRO A 63 11.11 -5.74 -12.56
N LEU A 64 10.23 -5.16 -11.73
CA LEU A 64 8.84 -4.83 -12.13
C LEU A 64 8.68 -3.41 -12.70
N LEU A 65 9.65 -2.52 -12.48
CA LEU A 65 9.55 -1.12 -12.90
C LEU A 65 9.29 -0.92 -14.40
N PRO A 66 9.90 -1.66 -15.35
CA PRO A 66 9.59 -1.48 -16.77
C PRO A 66 8.15 -1.82 -17.13
N ARG A 67 7.49 -2.69 -16.37
CA ARG A 67 6.07 -3.00 -16.53
C ARG A 67 5.21 -1.93 -15.87
N LEU A 68 5.53 -1.57 -14.63
CA LEU A 68 4.80 -0.54 -13.89
C LEU A 68 4.84 0.81 -14.63
N GLY A 69 5.98 1.18 -15.19
CA GLY A 69 6.16 2.37 -16.02
C GLY A 69 5.35 2.35 -17.32
N ARG A 70 5.06 1.17 -17.89
CA ARG A 70 4.09 1.07 -18.99
C ARG A 70 2.69 1.40 -18.50
N THR A 71 2.23 0.78 -17.40
CA THR A 71 0.92 1.09 -16.81
C THR A 71 0.78 2.57 -16.45
N ALA A 72 1.84 3.17 -15.88
CA ALA A 72 1.89 4.59 -15.53
C ALA A 72 1.68 5.54 -16.71
N ALA A 73 2.05 5.10 -17.91
CA ALA A 73 1.90 5.86 -19.15
C ALA A 73 0.61 5.49 -19.93
N LEU A 74 -0.13 4.47 -19.49
CA LEU A 74 -1.40 4.08 -20.10
C LEU A 74 -2.54 4.96 -19.60
N GLY A 75 -3.52 5.20 -20.47
CA GLY A 75 -4.72 5.96 -20.13
C GLY A 75 -4.57 7.47 -20.34
N ASP A 76 -5.56 8.21 -19.83
CA ASP A 76 -5.60 9.67 -19.91
C ASP A 76 -4.64 10.30 -18.89
N GLU A 77 -4.36 11.60 -19.03
CA GLU A 77 -3.46 12.33 -18.12
C GLU A 77 -3.85 12.17 -16.64
N ALA A 78 -5.16 12.07 -16.36
CA ALA A 78 -5.69 11.83 -15.02
C ALA A 78 -5.29 10.47 -14.42
N GLN A 79 -4.89 9.49 -15.22
CA GLN A 79 -4.51 8.14 -14.75
C GLN A 79 -3.00 7.98 -14.61
N ARG A 80 -2.20 9.00 -14.96
CA ARG A 80 -0.75 8.93 -14.90
C ARG A 80 -0.23 9.05 -13.48
N PHE A 81 0.88 8.36 -13.21
CA PHE A 81 1.53 8.35 -11.90
C PHE A 81 3.04 8.20 -12.03
N ASP A 82 3.77 8.57 -10.98
CA ASP A 82 5.22 8.43 -10.92
C ASP A 82 5.61 7.00 -10.51
N VAL A 83 6.76 6.53 -10.98
CA VAL A 83 7.27 5.19 -10.68
C VAL A 83 8.66 5.28 -10.06
N ALA A 84 8.87 4.59 -8.94
CA ALA A 84 10.16 4.55 -8.25
C ALA A 84 10.54 3.15 -7.74
N PRO A 85 11.83 2.78 -7.71
CA PRO A 85 12.30 1.54 -7.09
C PRO A 85 12.08 1.57 -5.59
N LEU A 86 11.55 0.48 -5.04
CA LEU A 86 11.55 0.21 -3.61
C LEU A 86 11.63 -1.29 -3.35
N GLU A 87 12.63 -1.67 -2.56
CA GLU A 87 12.76 -3.02 -2.03
C GLU A 87 12.59 -2.97 -0.51
N TRP A 88 12.05 -4.04 0.05
CA TRP A 88 11.92 -4.24 1.49
C TRP A 88 12.55 -5.57 1.87
N GLY A 89 12.88 -5.72 3.14
CA GLY A 89 13.54 -6.91 3.68
C GLY A 89 15.00 -6.67 4.08
N PRO A 90 15.68 -7.71 4.57
CA PRO A 90 17.06 -7.61 5.03
C PRO A 90 18.00 -7.10 3.94
N GLY A 91 18.77 -6.05 4.24
CA GLY A 91 19.73 -5.45 3.30
C GLY A 91 19.12 -4.50 2.26
N ALA A 92 17.81 -4.25 2.30
CA ALA A 92 17.19 -3.23 1.47
C ALA A 92 17.72 -1.84 1.82
N ARG A 93 17.95 -1.02 0.78
CA ARG A 93 18.39 0.37 0.96
C ARG A 93 17.21 1.20 1.50
N PRO A 94 17.42 2.08 2.49
CA PRO A 94 16.39 3.00 2.92
C PRO A 94 15.91 3.88 1.75
N PRO A 95 14.59 4.10 1.61
CA PRO A 95 14.09 5.04 0.63
C PRO A 95 14.51 6.48 0.96
N PRO A 96 14.49 7.39 -0.05
CA PRO A 96 14.83 8.79 0.14
C PRO A 96 13.72 9.59 0.87
N TRP A 97 12.55 8.98 1.09
CA TRP A 97 11.40 9.63 1.70
C TRP A 97 11.48 9.67 3.22
N ALA A 98 11.03 10.78 3.78
CA ALA A 98 10.85 11.01 5.21
C ALA A 98 9.36 10.85 5.61
N ALA A 99 9.10 10.80 6.92
CA ALA A 99 7.75 10.87 7.44
C ALA A 99 7.06 12.17 6.97
N GLY A 100 5.83 12.08 6.48
CA GLY A 100 5.06 13.23 6.00
C GLY A 100 5.33 13.66 4.55
N ASP A 101 6.21 12.95 3.83
CA ASP A 101 6.33 13.12 2.37
C ASP A 101 5.07 12.68 1.62
N PHE A 102 4.29 11.79 2.23
CA PHE A 102 3.02 11.29 1.72
C PHE A 102 1.90 11.49 2.74
N ASP A 103 0.71 11.81 2.25
CA ASP A 103 -0.49 11.94 3.07
C ASP A 103 -1.19 10.58 3.23
N VAL A 104 -1.01 9.68 2.25
CA VAL A 104 -1.56 8.33 2.26
C VAL A 104 -0.55 7.31 1.75
N ILE A 105 -0.49 6.16 2.41
CA ILE A 105 0.26 4.99 1.96
C ILE A 105 -0.74 3.89 1.62
N LEU A 106 -0.64 3.29 0.43
CA LEU A 106 -1.47 2.18 -0.04
C LEU A 106 -0.63 0.91 -0.17
N GLY A 107 -1.24 -0.25 0.02
CA GLY A 107 -0.60 -1.54 -0.29
C GLY A 107 -1.61 -2.66 -0.38
N THR A 108 -1.45 -3.59 -1.33
CA THR A 108 -2.39 -4.68 -1.54
C THR A 108 -1.70 -6.03 -1.68
N ASP A 109 -2.05 -6.99 -0.82
CA ASP A 109 -1.44 -8.32 -0.82
C ASP A 109 0.10 -8.30 -0.78
N ILE A 110 0.65 -7.41 0.04
CA ILE A 110 2.11 -7.24 0.22
C ILE A 110 2.64 -7.85 1.53
N THR A 111 1.74 -8.27 2.43
CA THR A 111 2.07 -8.83 3.75
C THR A 111 2.20 -10.37 3.78
N TYR A 112 2.12 -11.04 2.62
CA TYR A 112 2.10 -12.50 2.51
C TYR A 112 3.45 -13.17 2.80
N ALA A 113 4.56 -12.51 2.46
CA ALA A 113 5.90 -13.07 2.67
C ALA A 113 6.36 -12.79 4.11
N ALA A 114 6.47 -13.85 4.91
CA ALA A 114 6.88 -13.73 6.31
C ALA A 114 8.27 -13.07 6.50
N SER A 115 9.19 -13.30 5.55
CA SER A 115 10.53 -12.70 5.55
C SER A 115 10.53 -11.18 5.37
N ASP A 116 9.54 -10.65 4.65
CA ASP A 116 9.51 -9.26 4.20
C ASP A 116 8.55 -8.44 5.05
N ARG A 117 7.53 -9.09 5.64
CA ARG A 117 6.44 -8.47 6.39
C ARG A 117 6.91 -7.51 7.49
N ALA A 118 7.89 -7.92 8.30
CA ALA A 118 8.39 -7.04 9.37
C ALA A 118 9.04 -5.78 8.82
N ALA A 119 9.92 -5.92 7.83
CA ALA A 119 10.60 -4.79 7.20
C ALA A 119 9.64 -3.87 6.43
N LEU A 120 8.62 -4.43 5.78
CA LEU A 120 7.54 -3.69 5.13
C LEU A 120 6.76 -2.84 6.13
N LEU A 121 6.33 -3.44 7.24
CA LEU A 121 5.52 -2.74 8.24
C LEU A 121 6.35 -1.71 9.02
N ASP A 122 7.62 -2.00 9.30
CA ASP A 122 8.54 -1.01 9.89
C ASP A 122 8.77 0.17 8.93
N LEU A 123 8.85 -0.09 7.62
CA LEU A 123 8.95 0.97 6.61
C LEU A 123 7.68 1.83 6.57
N ALA A 124 6.51 1.20 6.46
CA ALA A 124 5.24 1.93 6.44
C ALA A 124 5.06 2.77 7.70
N TRP A 125 5.39 2.22 8.88
CA TRP A 125 5.41 2.96 10.15
C TRP A 125 6.33 4.16 10.11
N ARG A 126 7.58 3.97 9.71
CA ARG A 126 8.58 5.05 9.63
C ARG A 126 8.11 6.21 8.73
N LEU A 127 7.37 5.90 7.67
CA LEU A 127 6.84 6.90 6.75
C LEU A 127 5.56 7.58 7.28
N SER A 128 4.87 7.00 8.26
CA SER A 128 3.61 7.52 8.79
C SER A 128 3.69 8.14 10.19
N GLU A 129 4.65 7.70 11.01
CA GLU A 129 4.75 8.06 12.42
C GLU A 129 4.89 9.58 12.61
N GLY A 130 3.99 10.15 13.42
CA GLY A 130 4.00 11.58 13.77
C GLY A 130 3.65 12.55 12.64
N ALA A 131 3.24 12.06 11.47
CA ALA A 131 3.10 12.87 10.26
C ALA A 131 1.65 13.09 9.77
N GLY A 132 0.65 12.52 10.45
CA GLY A 132 -0.75 12.56 10.00
C GLY A 132 -1.03 11.75 8.73
N THR A 133 -0.04 10.96 8.26
CA THR A 133 -0.18 10.05 7.13
C THR A 133 -1.09 8.88 7.50
N SER A 134 -2.05 8.58 6.62
CA SER A 134 -2.90 7.39 6.76
C SER A 134 -2.34 6.23 5.95
N THR A 135 -2.16 5.05 6.55
CA THR A 135 -1.75 3.84 5.83
C THR A 135 -2.94 2.92 5.64
N LEU A 136 -3.25 2.53 4.40
CA LEU A 136 -4.31 1.62 4.01
C LEU A 136 -3.69 0.35 3.38
N LEU A 137 -3.71 -0.77 4.10
CA LEU A 137 -3.26 -2.06 3.58
C LEU A 137 -4.43 -3.01 3.39
N ALA A 138 -4.70 -3.46 2.16
CA ALA A 138 -5.69 -4.49 1.90
C ALA A 138 -5.01 -5.87 1.77
N HIS A 139 -5.59 -6.87 2.41
CA HIS A 139 -5.09 -8.25 2.35
C HIS A 139 -6.22 -9.24 2.05
N CYS A 140 -5.93 -10.23 1.21
CA CYS A 140 -6.78 -11.40 1.04
C CYS A 140 -6.37 -12.48 2.05
N ALA A 141 -7.21 -12.71 3.06
CA ALA A 141 -7.01 -13.74 4.08
C ALA A 141 -6.76 -15.11 3.43
N ARG A 142 -5.59 -15.69 3.70
CA ARG A 142 -5.23 -17.04 3.20
C ARG A 142 -5.37 -18.11 4.27
N SER A 143 -5.22 -17.74 5.55
CA SER A 143 -5.59 -18.56 6.69
C SER A 143 -5.86 -17.69 7.92
N PRO A 144 -6.71 -18.13 8.87
CA PRO A 144 -6.97 -17.40 10.12
C PRO A 144 -5.68 -17.09 10.91
N GLU A 145 -4.71 -17.99 10.89
CA GLU A 145 -3.42 -17.84 11.59
C GLU A 145 -2.58 -16.72 10.98
N GLN A 146 -2.56 -16.60 9.65
CA GLN A 146 -1.82 -15.53 8.98
C GLN A 146 -2.43 -14.16 9.26
N THR A 147 -3.76 -14.07 9.21
CA THR A 147 -4.49 -12.86 9.58
C THR A 147 -4.25 -12.50 11.05
N ALA A 148 -4.34 -13.46 11.97
CA ALA A 148 -4.08 -13.23 13.39
C ALA A 148 -2.63 -12.79 13.66
N GLN A 149 -1.65 -13.40 12.99
CA GLN A 149 -0.24 -12.99 13.10
C GLN A 149 -0.02 -11.56 12.63
N LEU A 150 -0.62 -11.19 11.50
CA LEU A 150 -0.57 -9.81 10.99
C LEU A 150 -1.21 -8.85 12.00
N TRP A 151 -2.38 -9.18 12.52
CA TRP A 151 -3.09 -8.41 13.53
C TRP A 151 -2.25 -8.20 14.80
N HIS A 152 -1.69 -9.26 15.37
CA HIS A 152 -0.84 -9.17 16.55
C HIS A 152 0.38 -8.29 16.32
N PHE A 153 1.06 -8.45 15.18
CA PHE A 153 2.21 -7.62 14.83
C PHE A 153 1.85 -6.13 14.79
N LEU A 154 0.68 -5.81 14.24
CA LEU A 154 0.21 -4.44 14.09
C LEU A 154 -0.20 -3.82 15.42
N LEU A 155 -0.87 -4.56 16.30
CA LEU A 155 -1.18 -4.08 17.64
C LEU A 155 0.08 -3.81 18.47
N GLU A 156 1.11 -4.62 18.32
CA GLU A 156 2.38 -4.44 19.02
C GLU A 156 3.17 -3.22 18.51
N ARG A 157 3.10 -2.96 17.20
CA ARG A 157 3.97 -1.97 16.54
C ARG A 157 3.29 -0.65 16.25
N TRP A 158 1.98 -0.63 16.02
CA TRP A 158 1.22 0.53 15.53
C TRP A 158 0.12 0.91 16.53
N PRO A 159 0.45 1.64 17.61
CA PRO A 159 -0.55 2.15 18.53
C PRO A 159 -1.56 3.04 17.78
N GLY A 160 -2.85 2.67 17.85
CA GLY A 160 -3.94 3.36 17.13
C GLY A 160 -4.29 2.77 15.75
N ALA A 161 -3.72 1.63 15.37
CA ALA A 161 -4.17 0.88 14.20
C ALA A 161 -5.65 0.47 14.38
N ALA A 162 -6.47 0.78 13.38
CA ALA A 162 -7.85 0.34 13.27
C ALA A 162 -7.97 -0.68 12.14
N TRP A 163 -8.78 -1.71 12.37
CA TRP A 163 -9.15 -2.66 11.34
C TRP A 163 -10.53 -2.32 10.82
N VAL A 164 -10.64 -2.14 9.51
CA VAL A 164 -11.92 -1.99 8.83
C VAL A 164 -12.19 -3.29 8.11
N TYR A 165 -13.21 -4.02 8.58
CA TYR A 165 -13.68 -5.26 7.98
C TYR A 165 -15.00 -5.00 7.24
N ASP A 166 -14.96 -4.86 5.92
CA ASP A 166 -16.14 -4.70 5.05
C ASP A 166 -16.02 -5.58 3.80
N GLY A 167 -15.81 -6.89 4.00
CA GLY A 167 -15.47 -7.83 2.91
C GLY A 167 -14.03 -7.68 2.38
N LEU A 168 -13.30 -6.71 2.91
CA LEU A 168 -11.88 -6.47 2.79
C LEU A 168 -11.28 -6.45 4.19
N GLU A 169 -10.16 -7.16 4.39
CA GLU A 169 -9.32 -6.94 5.56
C GLU A 169 -8.41 -5.75 5.24
N ALA A 170 -8.91 -4.54 5.53
CA ALA A 170 -8.18 -3.29 5.33
C ALA A 170 -7.63 -2.80 6.68
N LEU A 171 -6.31 -2.71 6.78
CA LEU A 171 -5.63 -2.06 7.88
C LEU A 171 -5.58 -0.55 7.63
N ALA A 172 -6.12 0.24 8.56
CA ALA A 172 -5.94 1.68 8.61
C ALA A 172 -5.06 2.06 9.81
N SER A 173 -3.96 2.78 9.61
CA SER A 173 -3.29 3.48 10.71
C SER A 173 -3.87 4.90 10.85
N CYS A 174 -4.59 5.17 11.92
CA CYS A 174 -5.10 6.51 12.24
C CYS A 174 -4.08 7.22 13.14
N HIS A 175 -3.18 8.04 12.58
CA HIS A 175 -2.34 8.97 13.34
C HIS A 175 -2.98 10.34 13.51
N ASP A 176 -4.27 10.36 13.80
CA ASP A 176 -4.98 11.58 14.10
C ASP A 176 -5.44 11.55 15.57
N PRO A 177 -4.74 12.24 16.51
CA PRO A 177 -5.20 12.36 17.88
C PRO A 177 -6.58 13.05 17.99
N ALA A 178 -7.08 13.70 16.93
CA ALA A 178 -8.40 14.32 16.86
C ALA A 178 -9.49 13.44 16.21
N ARG A 179 -9.14 12.32 15.55
CA ARG A 179 -10.08 11.29 15.10
C ARG A 179 -9.89 10.03 15.92
N GLY A 180 -10.23 10.11 17.21
CA GLY A 180 -10.52 8.91 17.96
C GLY A 180 -11.56 8.08 17.20
N CYS A 181 -11.41 6.76 17.19
CA CYS A 181 -12.51 5.83 16.90
C CYS A 181 -13.72 6.28 17.73
N GLY A 182 -14.66 6.94 17.07
CA GLY A 182 -15.80 7.58 17.69
C GLY A 182 -17.07 6.95 17.17
N SER A 183 -17.75 6.27 18.11
CA SER A 183 -19.12 5.74 18.12
C SER A 183 -19.48 4.64 17.13
#